data_AF-A0A6J7F1S4-F1
#
_entry.id   AF-A0A6J7F1S4-F1
#
_cell.length_a   1.000
_cell.length_b   1.000
_cell.length_c   1.000
_cell.angle_alpha   90.00
_cell.angle_beta   90.00
_cell.angle_gamma   90.00
#
_symmetry.space_group_name_H-M   'P 1'
#
loop_
_entity.id
_entity.type
_entity.pdbx_description
1 polymer ?
#
loop_
_entity_poly.entity_id
_entity_poly.type
_entity_poly.pdbx_seq_one_letter_code
_entity_poly.pdbx_strand_id
1 'polypeptide(L)' 'MFHPMIAGVTVPGVGLIVLILAPYIDKNPSNKPEDRKFATSLMTVFLMFWAVLVIIGSFFRGPGFNFTLPWRDGIFFEL' A
#
# COMPACT_ATOMS: atom_id res chain seq x y z
N MET A 1 -2.54 -18.95 -9.06
CA MET A 1 -2.70 -17.56 -9.55
C MET A 1 -4.01 -17.02 -8.98
N PHE A 2 -4.01 -15.86 -8.32
CA PHE A 2 -5.26 -15.26 -7.84
C PHE A 2 -6.10 -14.81 -9.03
N HIS A 3 -7.42 -14.93 -8.93
CA HIS A 3 -8.31 -14.39 -9.96
C HIS A 3 -8.12 -12.87 -10.03
N PRO A 4 -7.88 -12.27 -11.22
CA PRO A 4 -7.54 -10.85 -11.37
C PRO A 4 -8.54 -9.90 -10.70
N MET A 5 -9.84 -10.22 -10.76
CA MET A 5 -10.89 -9.44 -10.09
C MET A 5 -10.76 -9.45 -8.57
N ILE A 6 -10.35 -10.58 -7.98
CA ILE A 6 -10.21 -10.68 -6.52
C ILE A 6 -8.98 -9.89 -6.06
N ALA A 7 -7.85 -10.05 -6.77
CA ALA A 7 -6.61 -9.37 -6.44
C ALA A 7 -6.65 -7.86 -6.71
N GLY A 8 -7.24 -7.45 -7.83
CA GLY A 8 -7.23 -6.06 -8.30
C GLY A 8 -8.41 -5.21 -7.83
N VAL A 9 -9.56 -5.82 -7.50
CA VAL A 9 -10.78 -5.07 -7.16
C VAL A 9 -11.22 -5.35 -5.73
N THR A 10 -11.38 -6.63 -5.37
CA THR A 10 -11.92 -7.00 -4.06
C THR A 10 -10.96 -6.64 -2.92
N VAL A 11 -9.67 -6.97 -3.04
CA VAL A 11 -8.68 -6.68 -1.98
C VAL A 11 -8.53 -5.17 -1.73
N PRO A 12 -8.35 -4.31 -2.76
CA PRO A 12 -8.34 -2.86 -2.56
C PRO A 12 -9.67 -2.32 -2.02
N GLY A 13 -10.81 -2.84 -2.52
CA GLY A 13 -12.14 -2.43 -2.07
C GLY A 13 -12.36 -2.69 -0.58
N VAL A 14 -11.97 -3.86 -0.08
CA VAL A 14 -12.04 -4.20 1.35
C VAL A 14 -11.08 -3.30 2.15
N GLY A 15 -9.87 -3.05 1.65
CA GLY A 15 -8.92 -2.13 2.28
C GLY A 15 -9.50 -0.73 2.50
N LEU A 16 -10.20 -0.19 1.50
CA LEU A 16 -10.88 1.11 1.61
C LEU A 16 -12.00 1.09 2.66
N ILE A 17 -12.82 0.04 2.70
CA ILE A 17 -13.88 -0.11 3.72
C ILE A 17 -13.27 -0.09 5.12
N VAL A 18 -12.16 -0.80 5.35
CA VAL A 18 -11.46 -0.80 6.64
C VAL A 18 -10.97 0.60 7.01
N LEU A 19 -10.43 1.36 6.06
CA LEU A 19 -9.99 2.74 6.29
C LEU A 19 -11.15 3.69 6.60
N ILE A 20 -12.32 3.51 5.97
CA ILE A 20 -13.54 4.27 6.27
C ILE A 20 -14.02 3.98 7.70
N LEU A 21 -13.87 2.73 8.16
CA LEU A 21 -14.28 2.31 9.49
C LEU A 21 -13.26 2.66 10.59
N ALA A 22 -12.01 2.97 10.23
CA ALA A 22 -10.95 3.33 11.18
C ALA A 22 -11.34 4.37 12.25
N PRO A 23 -12.00 5.51 11.94
CA PRO A 23 -12.39 6.49 12.97
C PRO A 23 -13.46 5.98 13.94
N TYR A 24 -14.23 4.96 13.58
CA TYR A 24 -15.24 4.37 14.47
C TYR A 24 -14.65 3.28 15.38
N ILE A 25 -13.54 2.67 14.94
CA ILE A 25 -12.82 1.65 15.70
C ILE A 25 -11.85 2.30 16.69
N ASP A 26 -11.24 3.43 16.33
CA ASP A 26 -10.35 4.19 17.21
C ASP A 26 -11.14 4.98 18.26
N LYS A 27 -11.17 4.44 19.48
CA LYS A 27 -11.88 5.03 20.63
C LYS A 27 -11.00 5.94 21.50
N ASN A 28 -9.80 6.33 21.04
CA ASN A 28 -8.91 7.12 21.87
C ASN A 28 -9.49 8.53 22.15
N PRO A 29 -9.68 8.91 23.43
CA PRO A 29 -10.31 10.18 23.78
C PRO A 29 -9.39 11.41 23.57
N SER A 30 -8.07 11.20 23.50
CA SER A 30 -7.11 12.27 23.25
C SER A 30 -6.76 12.40 21.76
N ASN A 31 -6.71 13.63 21.27
CA ASN A 31 -6.24 13.97 19.92
C ASN A 31 -4.78 14.43 19.89
N LYS A 32 -4.10 14.44 21.05
CA LYS A 32 -2.70 14.86 21.10
C LYS A 32 -1.80 13.79 20.49
N PRO A 33 -0.84 14.15 19.61
CA PRO A 33 0.06 13.17 18.98
C PRO A 33 0.89 12.38 19.99
N GLU A 34 1.24 13.01 21.10
CA GLU A 34 2.00 12.45 22.22
C GLU A 34 1.27 11.32 22.96
N ASP A 35 -0.07 11.35 22.98
CA ASP A 35 -0.91 10.31 23.58
C ASP A 35 -1.23 9.17 22.60
N ARG A 36 -0.86 9.32 21.31
CA ARG A 36 -1.21 8.39 20.21
C ARG A 36 0.01 7.76 19.54
N LYS A 37 1.12 7.61 20.28
CA LYS A 37 2.39 7.07 19.75
C LYS A 37 2.23 5.76 18.99
N PHE A 38 1.36 4.85 19.46
CA PHE A 38 1.06 3.60 18.77
C PHE A 38 0.41 3.83 17.40
N ALA A 39 -0.67 4.61 17.32
CA ALA A 39 -1.36 4.91 16.07
C ALA A 39 -0.44 5.66 15.08
N THR A 40 0.36 6.61 15.57
CA THR A 40 1.35 7.33 14.76
C THR A 40 2.40 6.37 14.20
N SER A 41 2.97 5.48 15.02
CA SER A 41 3.96 4.50 14.56
C SER A 41 3.37 3.53 13.53
N LEU A 42 2.13 3.09 13.74
CA LEU A 42 1.42 2.21 12.81
C LEU A 42 1.17 2.91 11.47
N MET A 43 0.76 4.18 11.50
CA MET A 43 0.59 4.98 10.29
C MET A 43 1.91 5.18 9.55
N THR A 44 3.02 5.38 10.25
CA THR A 44 4.35 5.45 9.63
C THR A 44 4.72 4.15 8.93
N VAL A 45 4.52 2.99 9.57
CA VAL A 45 4.78 1.68 8.96
C VAL A 45 3.87 1.48 7.73
N PHE A 46 2.59 1.81 7.84
CA PHE A 46 1.64 1.75 6.74
C PHE A 46 2.10 2.58 5.54
N LEU A 47 2.50 3.83 5.76
CA LEU A 47 3.00 4.70 4.69
C LEU A 47 4.28 4.17 4.04
N MET A 48 5.25 3.73 4.85
CA MET A 48 6.50 3.18 4.34
C MET A 48 6.28 1.89 3.55
N PHE A 49 5.36 1.02 4.00
CA PHE A 49 4.98 -0.19 3.30
C PHE A 49 4.43 0.13 1.90
N TRP A 50 3.46 1.04 1.82
CA TRP A 50 2.88 1.43 0.53
C TRP A 50 3.87 2.17 -0.38
N ALA A 51 4.72 3.04 0.17
CA ALA A 51 5.76 3.72 -0.60
C ALA A 51 6.71 2.73 -1.27
N VAL A 52 7.15 1.69 -0.54
CA VAL A 52 8.00 0.63 -1.08
C VAL A 52 7.27 -0.16 -2.17
N LEU A 53 6.00 -0.52 -1.97
CA LEU A 53 5.21 -1.22 -2.99
C LEU A 53 5.04 -0.37 -4.27
N VAL A 54 4.83 0.94 -4.14
CA VAL A 54 4.72 1.84 -5.29
C VAL A 54 6.03 1.92 -6.06
N ILE A 55 7.17 2.00 -5.36
CA ILE A 55 8.50 1.98 -6.00
C ILE A 55 8.71 0.67 -6.75
N ILE A 56 8.42 -0.47 -6.12
CA ILE A 56 8.53 -1.79 -6.76
C ILE A 56 7.60 -1.87 -7.98
N GLY A 57 6.33 -1.49 -7.82
CA GLY A 57 5.34 -1.53 -8.89
C GLY A 57 5.66 -0.58 -10.05
N SER A 58 6.33 0.55 -9.78
CA SER A 58 6.69 1.53 -10.82
C SER A 58 7.96 1.14 -11.58
N PHE A 59 9.00 0.66 -10.88
CA PHE A 59 10.34 0.50 -11.47
C PHE A 59 10.77 -0.95 -11.71
N PHE A 60 10.16 -1.92 -11.02
CA PHE A 60 10.54 -3.34 -11.09
C PHE A 60 9.54 -4.15 -11.92
N ARG A 61 8.70 -3.49 -12.72
CA ARG A 61 7.81 -4.14 -13.70
C ARG A 61 8.42 -4.08 -15.09
N GLY A 62 8.43 -5.22 -15.78
CA GLY A 62 8.83 -5.35 -17.17
C GLY A 62 7.67 -5.80 -18.07
N PRO A 63 7.96 -6.18 -19.33
CA PRO A 63 6.96 -6.57 -20.30
C PRO A 63 6.01 -7.65 -19.77
N GLY A 64 4.71 -7.42 -19.91
CA GLY A 64 3.68 -8.32 -19.40
C GLY A 64 3.52 -8.34 -17.87
N PHE A 65 3.89 -7.24 -17.17
CA PHE A 65 3.85 -7.13 -15.70
C PHE A 65 4.75 -8.13 -14.95
N ASN A 66 5.78 -8.66 -15.61
CA ASN A 66 6.76 -9.53 -14.96
C ASN A 66 7.73 -8.73 -14.09
N PHE A 67 8.25 -9.35 -13.03
CA PHE A 67 9.27 -8.71 -12.19
C PHE A 67 10.62 -8.64 -12.91
N THR A 68 11.23 -7.46 -13.00
CA THR A 68 12.53 -7.23 -13.64
C THR A 68 13.45 -6.41 -12.75
N LEU A 69 14.76 -6.59 -12.92
CA LEU A 69 15.75 -5.80 -12.20
C LEU A 69 16.16 -4.61 -13.07
N PRO A 70 15.84 -3.37 -12.69
CA PRO A 70 16.02 -2.21 -13.57
C PRO A 70 17.48 -1.95 -13.96
N TRP A 71 18.45 -2.35 -13.12
CA TRP A 71 19.89 -2.24 -13.43
C TRP A 71 20.43 -3.33 -14.36
N ARG A 72 19.63 -4.37 -14.66
CA ARG A 72 20.00 -5.43 -15.62
C ARG A 72 19.21 -5.32 -16.91
N ASP A 73 17.90 -5.12 -16.79
CA ASP A 73 16.94 -5.23 -17.91
C ASP A 73 16.47 -3.87 -18.42
N GLY A 74 16.85 -2.76 -17.76
CA GLY A 74 16.40 -1.41 -18.09
C GLY A 74 15.06 -1.04 -17.43
N ILE A 75 14.60 0.20 -17.67
CA ILE A 75 13.32 0.69 -17.16
C ILE A 75 12.28 0.67 -18.29
N PHE A 76 11.10 0.12 -18.01
CA PHE A 76 10.01 0.00 -18.98
C PHE A 76 8.92 1.01 -18.64
N PHE A 77 8.83 2.07 -19.44
CA PHE A 77 7.74 3.04 -19.40
C PHE A 77 6.84 2.79 -20.62
N GLU A 78 5.76 2.03 -20.42
CA GLU A 78 4.68 1.99 -21.41
C GLU A 78 3.82 3.25 -21.18
N LEU A 79 3.73 4.09 -22.23
CA LEU A 79 2.93 5.33 -22.24
C LEU A 79 1.50 5.04 -22.70
#